data_AF-E5BIP8-F1
#
_entry.id   AF-E5BIP8-F1
#
_cell.length_a   1.000
_cell.length_b   1.000
_cell.length_c   1.000
_cell.angle_alpha   90.00
_cell.angle_beta   90.00
_cell.angle_gamma   90.00
#
_symmetry.space_group_name_H-M   'P 1'
#
loop_
_entity.id
_entity.type
_entity.pdbx_description
1 polymer ?
#
loop_
_entity_poly.entity_id
_entity_poly.type
_entity_poly.pdbx_seq_one_letter_code
_entity_poly.pdbx_strand_id
1 'polypeptide(L)'
;QSFKAEIIYNNFSVGKESISFNVKKYKFLVVIGQDYNWNYYSTGIIPVLDKFPYNLALGSAISGAENDHFVVHVEENKISVTKTRSYHKQIFTLIAYY
;
A
#
# COMPACT_ATOMS: atom_id res chain seq x y z
N GLN A 1 -17.27 -13.93 11.27
CA GLN A 1 -16.37 -14.67 10.36
C GLN A 1 -15.01 -13.98 10.43
N SER A 2 -13.93 -14.65 10.83
CA SER A 2 -12.60 -14.05 10.91
C SER A 2 -11.88 -14.18 9.57
N PHE A 3 -11.33 -13.09 9.06
CA PHE A 3 -10.41 -13.14 7.92
C PHE A 3 -9.08 -13.74 8.37
N LYS A 4 -8.47 -14.57 7.53
CA LYS A 4 -7.09 -15.01 7.75
C LYS A 4 -6.14 -14.01 7.12
N ALA A 5 -4.97 -13.80 7.73
CA ALA A 5 -3.98 -12.84 7.28
C ALA A 5 -2.65 -13.52 6.92
N GLU A 6 -1.93 -12.94 5.97
CA GLU A 6 -0.59 -13.34 5.54
C GLU A 6 0.29 -12.08 5.46
N ILE A 7 1.46 -12.11 6.12
CA ILE A 7 2.44 -11.01 6.02
C ILE A 7 3.25 -11.25 4.76
N ILE A 8 3.02 -10.41 3.75
CA ILE A 8 3.76 -10.47 2.47
C ILE A 8 5.11 -9.75 2.60
N TYR A 9 5.14 -8.65 3.34
CA TYR A 9 6.35 -7.89 3.60
C TYR A 9 6.27 -7.13 4.92
N ASN A 10 7.37 -7.07 5.67
CA ASN A 10 7.47 -6.28 6.90
C ASN A 10 8.92 -5.90 7.20
N ASN A 11 9.33 -4.69 6.82
CA ASN A 11 10.63 -4.12 7.17
C ASN A 11 10.54 -2.60 7.21
N PHE A 12 10.59 -2.04 8.42
CA PHE A 12 10.53 -0.60 8.66
C PHE A 12 11.87 0.13 8.44
N SER A 13 12.98 -0.61 8.32
CA SER A 13 14.31 -0.02 8.05
C SER A 13 14.60 0.12 6.57
N VAL A 14 14.03 -0.76 5.74
CA VAL A 14 14.24 -0.78 4.28
C VAL A 14 12.91 -1.09 3.61
N GLY A 15 12.28 -0.09 2.99
CA GLY A 15 11.06 -0.30 2.20
C GLY A 15 11.34 -0.82 0.78
N LYS A 16 10.30 -1.26 0.08
CA LYS A 16 10.38 -1.70 -1.33
C LYS A 16 9.44 -0.91 -2.23
N GLU A 17 9.92 -0.45 -3.39
CA GLU A 17 9.03 0.21 -4.36
C GLU A 17 7.97 -0.74 -4.93
N SER A 18 8.28 -2.03 -4.99
CA SER A 18 7.38 -3.07 -5.50
C SER A 18 7.56 -4.40 -4.76
N ILE A 19 6.47 -5.16 -4.63
CA ILE A 19 6.44 -6.48 -4.00
C ILE A 19 5.66 -7.42 -4.91
N SER A 20 6.26 -8.54 -5.32
CA SER A 20 5.65 -9.55 -6.19
C SER A 20 5.01 -10.67 -5.36
N PHE A 21 3.73 -10.96 -5.60
CA PHE A 21 2.94 -11.99 -4.95
C PHE A 21 1.59 -12.12 -5.67
N ASN A 22 0.90 -13.27 -5.57
CA ASN A 22 -0.43 -13.45 -6.19
C ASN A 22 -1.49 -12.62 -5.45
N VAL A 23 -1.77 -11.41 -5.94
CA VAL A 23 -2.71 -10.45 -5.33
C VAL A 23 -4.14 -10.98 -5.37
N LYS A 24 -4.52 -11.64 -6.46
CA LYS A 24 -5.87 -12.15 -6.73
C LYS A 24 -6.34 -13.20 -5.73
N LYS A 25 -5.43 -13.83 -4.98
CA LYS A 25 -5.76 -14.76 -3.87
C LYS A 25 -6.48 -14.05 -2.71
N TYR A 26 -6.34 -12.74 -2.58
CA TYR A 26 -6.75 -11.99 -1.38
C TYR A 26 -7.99 -11.12 -1.65
N LYS A 27 -8.69 -10.74 -0.57
CA LYS A 27 -9.85 -9.85 -0.61
C LYS A 27 -9.48 -8.39 -0.39
N PHE A 28 -8.53 -8.14 0.51
CA PHE A 28 -7.98 -6.81 0.75
C PHE A 28 -6.54 -6.89 1.23
N LEU A 29 -5.81 -5.80 1.02
CA LEU A 29 -4.45 -5.60 1.48
C LEU A 29 -4.43 -4.44 2.47
N VAL A 30 -3.58 -4.53 3.48
CA VAL A 30 -3.18 -3.41 4.31
C VAL A 30 -1.75 -3.07 3.95
N VAL A 31 -1.52 -1.84 3.52
CA VAL A 31 -0.21 -1.32 3.18
C VAL A 31 0.19 -0.23 4.16
N ILE A 32 1.47 -0.20 4.53
CA ILE A 32 2.05 0.84 5.36
C ILE A 32 3.18 1.52 4.58
N GLY A 33 2.99 2.80 4.28
CA GLY A 33 4.00 3.71 3.75
C GLY A 33 4.55 4.63 4.84
N GLN A 34 5.58 5.41 4.50
CA GLN A 34 6.17 6.40 5.40
C GLN A 34 6.25 7.76 4.73
N ASP A 35 5.81 8.80 5.43
CA ASP A 35 5.93 10.19 5.02
C ASP A 35 7.38 10.67 5.20
N TYR A 36 7.92 11.36 4.21
CA TYR A 36 9.29 11.89 4.21
C TYR A 36 9.43 13.15 5.07
N ASN A 37 8.39 14.00 5.11
CA ASN A 37 8.46 15.31 5.75
C ASN A 37 8.37 15.21 7.27
N TRP A 38 7.51 14.32 7.75
CA TRP A 38 7.16 14.21 9.17
C TRP A 38 7.50 12.85 9.79
N ASN A 39 8.04 11.91 9.00
CA ASN A 39 8.40 10.55 9.43
C ASN A 39 7.24 9.75 10.05
N TYR A 40 6.00 10.09 9.74
CA TYR A 40 4.84 9.31 10.17
C TYR A 40 4.60 8.12 9.25
N TYR A 41 4.07 7.04 9.82
CA TYR A 41 3.55 5.93 9.05
C TYR A 41 2.12 6.22 8.60
N SER A 42 1.84 5.96 7.33
CA SER A 42 0.50 6.05 6.76
C SER A 42 0.03 4.67 6.35
N THR A 43 -1.16 4.31 6.79
CA THR A 43 -1.77 3.02 6.50
C THR A 43 -2.88 3.18 5.46
N GLY A 44 -3.02 2.21 4.57
CA GLY A 44 -4.08 2.18 3.56
C GLY A 44 -4.66 0.79 3.43
N ILE A 45 -5.98 0.71 3.28
CA ILE A 45 -6.69 -0.54 2.95
C ILE A 45 -7.00 -0.52 1.46
N ILE A 46 -6.53 -1.54 0.75
CA ILE A 46 -6.74 -1.72 -0.68
C ILE A 46 -7.72 -2.88 -0.87
N PRO A 47 -8.93 -2.65 -1.38
CA PRO A 47 -9.76 -3.75 -1.84
C PRO A 47 -9.09 -4.39 -3.06
N VAL A 48 -9.04 -5.72 -3.09
CA VAL A 48 -8.61 -6.47 -4.28
C VAL A 48 -9.81 -6.57 -5.22
N LEU A 49 -9.69 -5.95 -6.38
CA LEU A 49 -10.76 -5.92 -7.40
C LEU A 49 -10.47 -6.96 -8.48
N ASP A 50 -11.50 -7.51 -9.12
CA ASP A 50 -11.33 -8.45 -10.25
C ASP A 50 -10.80 -7.78 -11.53
N LYS A 51 -10.72 -6.44 -11.55
CA LYS A 51 -10.24 -5.66 -12.69
C LYS A 51 -8.82 -5.17 -12.45
N PHE A 52 -7.84 -5.92 -12.96
CA PHE A 52 -6.44 -5.52 -12.97
C PHE A 52 -6.01 -4.99 -14.35
N PRO A 53 -4.97 -4.13 -14.42
CA PRO A 53 -4.39 -3.41 -13.30
C PRO A 53 -5.24 -2.19 -12.91
N TYR A 54 -5.03 -1.65 -11.71
CA TYR A 54 -5.67 -0.42 -11.26
C TYR A 54 -4.78 0.39 -10.33
N ASN A 55 -5.09 1.69 -10.22
CA ASN A 55 -4.39 2.61 -9.33
C ASN A 55 -5.32 3.00 -8.17
N LEU A 56 -4.77 3.07 -6.96
CA LEU A 56 -5.46 3.64 -5.79
C LEU A 56 -4.58 4.70 -5.15
N ALA A 57 -5.16 5.86 -4.88
CA ALA A 57 -4.56 6.86 -4.02
C ALA A 57 -4.87 6.52 -2.56
N LEU A 58 -3.82 6.35 -1.76
CA LEU A 58 -3.91 6.12 -0.33
C LEU A 58 -3.42 7.38 0.37
N GLY A 59 -4.34 8.05 1.07
CA GLY A 59 -4.08 9.33 1.73
C GLY A 59 -3.82 9.17 3.23
N SER A 60 -3.07 10.11 3.81
CA SER A 60 -3.11 10.39 5.25
C SER A 60 -3.93 11.65 5.50
N ALA A 61 -4.60 11.70 6.66
CA ALA A 61 -5.41 12.83 7.10
C ALA A 61 -4.58 14.01 7.62
N ILE A 62 -3.26 14.06 7.35
CA ILE A 62 -2.39 15.11 7.87
C ILE A 62 -2.26 16.24 6.84
N SER A 63 -3.06 17.28 7.07
CA SER A 63 -3.01 18.64 6.52
C SER A 63 -3.74 18.94 5.20
N GLY A 64 -4.83 19.72 5.33
CA GLY A 64 -5.24 20.75 4.36
C GLY A 64 -5.82 20.31 3.00
N ALA A 65 -6.25 21.30 2.21
CA ALA A 65 -6.93 21.18 0.92
C ALA A 65 -6.14 20.43 -0.19
N GLU A 66 -4.97 19.91 0.14
CA GLU A 66 -4.03 19.26 -0.76
C GLU A 66 -3.67 17.88 -0.22
N ASN A 67 -4.61 16.93 -0.29
CA ASN A 67 -4.43 15.58 0.28
C ASN A 67 -3.10 14.94 -0.14
N ASP A 68 -2.19 14.78 0.82
CA ASP A 68 -0.95 14.04 0.66
C ASP A 68 -1.26 12.55 0.53
N HIS A 69 -1.08 12.03 -0.69
CA HIS A 69 -1.35 10.64 -1.03
C HIS A 69 -0.12 9.98 -1.65
N PHE A 70 -0.01 8.67 -1.46
CA PHE A 70 0.82 7.82 -2.28
C PHE A 70 -0.10 6.95 -3.15
N VAL A 71 0.25 6.81 -4.42
CA VAL A 71 -0.51 6.01 -5.38
C VAL A 71 0.13 4.64 -5.47
N VAL A 72 -0.66 3.61 -5.23
CA VAL A 72 -0.29 2.22 -5.50
C VAL A 72 -0.85 1.80 -6.85
N HIS A 73 -0.04 1.06 -7.60
CA HIS A 73 -0.44 0.34 -8.80
C HIS A 73 -0.52 -1.14 -8.46
N VAL A 74 -1.69 -1.72 -8.68
CA VAL A 74 -2.00 -3.09 -8.33
C VAL A 74 -2.20 -3.89 -9.61
N GLU A 75 -1.36 -4.91 -9.79
CA GLU A 75 -1.40 -5.90 -10.85
C GLU A 75 -1.79 -7.26 -10.25
N GLU A 76 -2.12 -8.25 -11.07
CA GLU A 76 -2.51 -9.58 -10.57
C GLU A 76 -1.43 -10.24 -9.69
N ASN A 77 -0.16 -9.98 -9.99
CA ASN A 77 0.99 -10.64 -9.37
C ASN A 77 1.98 -9.67 -8.70
N LYS A 78 1.61 -8.41 -8.53
CA LYS A 78 2.52 -7.37 -8.02
C LYS A 78 1.74 -6.17 -7.50
N ILE A 79 2.28 -5.54 -6.45
CA ILE A 79 1.93 -4.18 -6.07
C ILE A 79 3.17 -3.29 -6.16
N SER A 80 2.99 -2.04 -6.57
CA SER A 80 4.07 -1.05 -6.59
C SER A 80 3.58 0.34 -6.23
N VAL A 81 4.48 1.22 -5.80
CA VAL A 81 4.20 2.64 -5.60
C VAL A 81 4.60 3.42 -6.85
N THR A 82 3.66 4.11 -7.48
CA THR A 82 3.91 4.79 -8.78
C THR A 82 4.10 6.29 -8.64
N LYS A 83 3.40 6.94 -7.71
CA LYS A 83 3.50 8.39 -7.48
C LYS A 83 3.41 8.69 -6.00
N THR A 84 4.21 9.65 -5.53
CA THR A 84 4.13 10.18 -4.18
C THR A 84 4.23 11.70 -4.21
N ARG A 85 3.61 12.37 -3.24
CA ARG A 85 3.84 13.79 -3.00
C ARG A 85 4.73 14.03 -1.78
N SER A 86 4.31 13.52 -0.63
CA SER A 86 5.05 13.64 0.64
C SER A 86 5.57 12.28 1.15
N TYR A 87 5.34 11.20 0.41
CA TYR A 87 5.73 9.85 0.82
C TYR A 87 7.03 9.37 0.19
N HIS A 88 7.75 8.52 0.93
CA HIS A 88 8.72 7.62 0.33
C HIS A 88 8.04 6.76 -0.72
N LYS A 89 8.68 6.58 -1.88
CA LYS A 89 8.19 5.70 -2.96
C LYS A 89 8.40 4.22 -2.61
N GLN A 90 8.07 3.83 -1.40
CA GLN A 90 8.38 2.52 -0.82
C GLN A 90 7.24 2.04 0.08
N ILE A 91 7.03 0.73 0.08
CA ILE A 91 6.15 -0.01 1.00
C ILE A 91 7.03 -0.62 2.09
N PHE A 92 6.71 -0.33 3.34
CA PHE A 92 7.43 -0.85 4.51
C PHE A 92 6.76 -2.10 5.08
N THR A 93 5.42 -2.14 5.03
CA THR A 93 4.65 -3.32 5.42
C THR A 93 3.52 -3.57 4.43
N LEU A 94 3.28 -4.84 4.12
CA LEU A 94 2.17 -5.32 3.32
C LEU A 94 1.60 -6.59 3.94
N ILE A 95 0.33 -6.53 4.33
CA ILE A 95 -0.42 -7.63 4.92
C ILE A 95 -1.61 -7.92 4.01
N ALA A 96 -1.85 -9.18 3.69
CA ALA A 96 -2.93 -9.60 2.80
C ALA A 96 -3.95 -10.47 3.56
N TYR A 97 -5.24 -10.28 3.26
CA TYR A 97 -6.34 -10.95 3.96
C TYR A 97 -7.22 -11.76 3.00
N TYR A 98 -7.67 -12.94 3.39
CA TYR A 98 -8.53 -13.85 2.62
C TYR A 98 -9.72 -14.39 3.43
#